data_AF-A0A4R2TCU5-F1
#
_entry.id   AF-A0A4R2TCU5-F1
#
_cell.length_a   1.000
_cell.length_b   1.000
_cell.length_c   1.000
_cell.angle_alpha   90.00
_cell.angle_beta   90.00
_cell.angle_gamma   90.00
#
_symmetry.space_group_name_H-M   'P 1'
#
loop_
_entity.id
_entity.type
_entity.pdbx_description
1 polymer ?
#
loop_
_entity_poly.entity_id
_entity_poly.type
_entity_poly.pdbx_seq_one_letter_code
_entity_poly.pdbx_strand_id
1 'polypeptide(L)' 'MEPLFYVMAIMGCGDGNVNCTEARVIPARYETMAQCRAALPDQLAQNTDVPYPMIGANCRASGMAMAKVGKAKPQG' A
#
# COMPACT_ATOMS: atom_id res chain seq x y z
N MET A 1 -22.19 -5.53 -2.40
CA MET A 1 -21.30 -4.46 -1.92
C MET A 1 -20.05 -5.17 -1.43
N GLU A 2 -19.02 -5.29 -2.28
CA GLU A 2 -17.78 -5.94 -1.84
C GLU A 2 -17.15 -5.14 -0.70
N PRO A 3 -16.63 -5.82 0.33
CA PRO A 3 -15.93 -5.14 1.41
C PRO A 3 -14.67 -4.49 0.84
N LEU A 4 -14.50 -3.19 1.07
CA LEU A 4 -13.23 -2.50 0.88
C LEU A 4 -12.32 -2.92 2.03
N PHE A 5 -11.20 -3.55 1.71
CA PHE A 5 -10.15 -3.85 2.67
C PHE A 5 -8.92 -3.00 2.35
N TYR A 6 -8.09 -2.75 3.35
CA TYR A 6 -6.81 -2.08 3.17
C TYR A 6 -5.73 -3.12 3.31
N VAL A 7 -4.77 -3.11 2.38
CA VAL A 7 -3.61 -3.99 2.39
C VAL A 7 -2.36 -3.14 2.46
N MET A 8 -1.32 -3.71 3.07
CA MET A 8 -0.02 -3.06 3.16
C MET A 8 0.94 -3.68 2.16
N ALA A 9 1.61 -2.84 1.39
CA ALA A 9 2.69 -3.25 0.50
C ALA A 9 4.01 -2.71 1.07
N ILE A 10 4.98 -3.59 1.27
CA ILE A 10 6.36 -3.23 1.57
C ILE A 10 7.05 -2.86 0.26
N MET A 11 7.53 -1.64 0.23
CA MET A 11 8.25 -1.05 -0.88
C MET A 11 9.75 -1.18 -0.59
N GLY A 12 10.50 -1.82 -1.47
CA GLY A 12 11.96 -1.81 -1.45
C GLY A 12 12.46 -0.63 -2.28
N CYS A 13 13.21 0.27 -1.65
CA CYS A 13 13.81 1.42 -2.32
C CYS A 13 15.30 1.18 -2.53
N GLY A 14 15.83 1.66 -3.67
CA GLY A 14 17.26 1.63 -3.94
C GLY A 14 18.03 2.69 -3.14
N ASP A 15 19.33 2.77 -3.40
CA ASP A 15 20.22 3.74 -2.78
C ASP A 15 19.68 5.17 -2.98
N GLY A 16 19.42 5.87 -1.87
CA GLY A 16 18.87 7.22 -1.86
C GLY A 16 17.35 7.34 -1.78
N ASN A 17 16.61 6.28 -1.43
CA ASN A 17 15.14 6.27 -1.38
C ASN A 17 14.46 6.58 -2.73
N VAL A 18 15.16 6.36 -3.84
CA VAL A 18 14.62 6.53 -5.19
C VAL A 18 14.24 5.16 -5.78
N ASN A 19 13.30 5.17 -6.73
CA ASN A 19 12.84 3.97 -7.45
C ASN A 19 12.30 2.87 -6.52
N CYS A 20 11.45 3.24 -5.56
CA CYS A 20 10.79 2.27 -4.69
C CYS A 20 9.86 1.35 -5.49
N THR A 21 10.09 0.04 -5.40
CA THR A 21 9.27 -0.99 -6.03
C THR A 21 8.58 -1.85 -4.97
N GLU A 22 7.47 -2.49 -5.32
CA GLU A 22 6.81 -3.45 -4.43
C GLU A 22 7.73 -4.67 -4.24
N ALA A 23 8.28 -4.81 -3.04
CA ALA A 23 9.16 -5.92 -2.69
C ALA A 23 8.36 -7.09 -2.08
N ARG A 24 7.31 -6.78 -1.30
CA ARG A 24 6.43 -7.78 -0.69
C ARG A 24 5.06 -7.18 -0.39
N VAL A 25 3.99 -7.95 -0.61
CA VAL A 25 2.64 -7.58 -0.16
C VAL A 25 2.32 -8.33 1.12
N ILE A 26 1.89 -7.60 2.15
CA ILE A 26 1.47 -8.19 3.42
C ILE A 26 0.08 -8.80 3.23
N PRO A 27 -0.13 -10.08 3.59
CA PRO A 27 -1.42 -10.74 3.44
C PRO A 27 -2.47 -10.26 4.46
N ALA A 28 -2.05 -9.53 5.49
CA ALA A 28 -2.93 -8.89 6.46
C ALA A 28 -3.88 -7.88 5.78
N ARG A 29 -5.16 -7.99 6.10
CA ARG A 29 -6.22 -7.10 5.62
C ARG A 29 -6.73 -6.29 6.80
N TYR A 30 -6.77 -4.98 6.64
CA TYR A 30 -7.30 -4.04 7.62
C TYR A 30 -8.67 -3.54 7.16
N GLU A 31 -9.56 -3.31 8.12
CA GLU A 31 -10.91 -2.78 7.81
C GLU A 31 -10.86 -1.28 7.51
N THR A 32 -9.88 -0.57 8.08
CA THR A 32 -9.74 0.88 7.93
C THR A 32 -8.30 1.29 7.63
N MET A 33 -8.15 2.43 6.95
CA MET A 33 -6.84 3.00 6.65
C MET A 33 -6.09 3.42 7.93
N ALA A 34 -6.82 3.85 8.97
CA ALA A 34 -6.22 4.18 10.27
C ALA A 34 -5.56 2.95 10.92
N GLN A 35 -6.22 1.79 10.85
CA GLN A 35 -5.70 0.53 11.37
C GLN A 35 -4.46 0.07 10.57
N CYS A 36 -4.50 0.19 9.24
CA CYS A 36 -3.33 -0.09 8.40
C CYS A 36 -2.14 0.83 8.77
N ARG A 37 -2.39 2.13 8.96
CA ARG A 37 -1.34 3.10 9.34
C ARG A 37 -0.75 2.82 10.73
N ALA A 38 -1.59 2.42 11.68
CA ALA A 38 -1.14 2.06 13.02
C ALA A 38 -0.23 0.81 13.01
N ALA A 39 -0.45 -0.12 12.08
CA ALA A 39 0.36 -1.33 11.94
C ALA A 39 1.64 -1.14 11.10
N LEU A 40 1.85 0.03 10.48
CA LEU A 40 3.05 0.32 9.68
C LEU A 40 4.37 0.05 10.42
N PRO A 41 4.61 0.59 11.64
CA PRO A 41 5.89 0.39 12.33
C PRO A 41 6.16 -1.08 12.66
N ASP A 42 5.14 -1.82 13.12
CA ASP A 42 5.26 -3.26 13.39
C ASP A 42 5.58 -4.05 12.13
N GLN A 43 4.88 -3.78 11.03
CA GLN A 43 5.12 -4.47 9.76
C GLN A 43 6.49 -4.10 9.16
N LEU A 44 6.95 -2.86 9.28
CA LEU A 44 8.31 -2.48 8.87
C LEU A 44 9.36 -3.27 9.65
N ALA A 45 9.24 -3.32 10.98
CA ALA A 45 10.19 -4.02 11.83
C ALA A 45 10.25 -5.53 11.51
N GLN A 46 9.10 -6.14 11.21
CA GLN A 46 9.00 -7.55 10.86
C GLN A 46 9.48 -7.88 9.44
N ASN A 47 9.56 -6.89 8.55
CA ASN A 47 9.96 -7.06 7.14
C ASN A 47 11.34 -6.47 6.83
N THR A 48 12.18 -6.35 7.86
CA THR A 48 13.60 -5.95 7.73
C THR A 48 14.46 -7.01 7.03
N ASP A 49 13.92 -8.19 6.76
CA ASP A 49 14.53 -9.28 5.98
C ASP A 49 14.52 -9.04 4.46
N VAL A 50 13.80 -8.01 4.01
CA VAL A 50 13.70 -7.66 2.58
C VAL A 50 15.08 -7.20 2.07
N PRO A 51 15.56 -7.73 0.93
CA PRO A 51 16.92 -7.49 0.43
C PRO A 51 17.05 -6.13 -0.27
N TYR A 52 16.71 -5.05 0.45
CA TYR A 52 16.80 -3.68 -0.02
C TYR A 52 17.50 -2.82 1.03
N PRO A 53 18.31 -1.83 0.61
CA PRO A 53 19.01 -0.94 1.54
C PRO A 53 18.04 -0.09 2.36
N MET A 54 16.88 0.25 1.80
CA MET A 54 15.82 0.98 2.46
C MET A 54 14.47 0.33 2.14
N ILE A 55 13.60 0.27 3.14
CA ILE A 55 12.23 -0.21 2.98
C ILE A 55 11.23 0.85 3.46
N GLY A 56 10.13 0.96 2.75
CA GLY A 56 8.95 1.72 3.15
C GLY A 56 7.73 0.82 3.17
N ALA A 57 6.64 1.29 3.77
CA ALA A 57 5.34 0.62 3.63
C ALA A 57 4.30 1.59 3.12
N ASN A 58 3.46 1.08 2.23
CA ASN A 58 2.38 1.80 1.62
C ASN A 58 1.05 1.09 1.89
N CYS A 59 0.11 1.80 2.50
CA CYS A 59 -1.24 1.32 2.73
C CYS A 59 -2.11 1.67 1.52
N ARG A 60 -2.59 0.65 0.80
CA ARG A 60 -3.52 0.82 -0.32
C ARG A 60 -4.87 0.18 -0.02
N ALA A 61 -5.94 0.83 -0.47
CA ALA A 61 -7.23 0.16 -0.54
C ALA A 61 -7.15 -0.94 -1.60
N SER A 62 -7.55 -2.14 -1.24
CA SER A 62 -7.64 -3.30 -2.10
C SER A 62 -9.06 -3.84 -2.05
N GLY A 63 -9.60 -4.12 -3.22
CA GLY A 63 -11.03 -4.33 -3.42
C GLY A 63 -11.51 -3.51 -4.60
N MET A 64 -12.62 -3.93 -5.20
CA MET A 64 -13.27 -3.19 -6.28
C MET A 64 -13.86 -1.90 -5.72
N ALA A 65 -13.03 -0.89 -5.49
CA ALA A 65 -13.48 0.48 -5.56
C ALA A 65 -13.85 0.69 -7.03
N MET A 66 -15.11 0.45 -7.38
CA MET A 66 -15.68 0.99 -8.61
C MET A 66 -15.32 2.47 -8.58
N ALA A 67 -14.32 2.87 -9.37
CA ALA A 67 -13.99 4.26 -9.54
C ALA A 67 -15.30 4.89 -10.00
N LYS A 68 -15.93 5.70 -9.14
CA LYS A 68 -17.03 6.55 -9.58
C LYS A 68 -16.37 7.42 -10.64
N VAL A 69 -16.55 7.07 -11.91
CA VAL A 69 -16.21 7.91 -13.05
C VAL A 69 -16.93 9.22 -12.81
N GLY A 70 -16.22 10.17 -12.20
CA GLY A 70 -16.62 11.56 -12.18
C GLY A 70 -16.78 11.94 -13.63
N LYS A 71 -18.01 12.28 -14.01
CA LYS A 71 -18.49 12.59 -15.36
C LYS A 71 -17.35 13.08 -16.23
N ALA A 72 -16.99 12.31 -17.27
CA ALA A 72 -16.06 12.76 -18.28
C ALA A 72 -16.54 14.14 -18.79
N LYS A 73 -15.76 15.18 -18.50
CA LYS A 73 -16.03 16.52 -19.01
C LYS A 73 -15.87 16.45 -20.53
N PRO A 74 -16.90 16.79 -21.33
CA PRO A 74 -16.77 16.75 -22.78
C PRO A 74 -15.70 17.76 -23.19
N GLN A 75 -14.70 17.28 -23.91
CA GLN A 75 -13.68 18.08 -24.55
C GLN A 75 -14.36 18.68 -25.80
N GLY A 76 -14.61 19.98 -25.75
CA GLY A 76 -15.14 20.75 -26.88
C GLY A 76 -14.04 21.34 -27.73
#